data_AF-E1PK99-F1
#
_entry.id   AF-E1PK99-F1
#
_cell.length_a   1.000
_cell.length_b   1.000
_cell.length_c   1.000
_cell.angle_alpha   90.00
_cell.angle_beta   90.00
_cell.angle_gamma   90.00
#
_symmetry.space_group_name_H-M   'P 1'
#
loop_
_entity.id
_entity.type
_entity.pdbx_description
1 polymer ?
#
loop_
_entity_poly.entity_id
_entity_poly.type
_entity_poly.pdbx_seq_one_letter_code
_entity_poly.pdbx_strand_id
1 'polypeptide(L)' 'MMIICADGLVGIREAISTAFPNTEYQRCIVHQVRNTLKYVADKDRKEEMDYAT' A
#
# COMPACT_ATOMS: atom_id res chain seq x y z
N MET A 1 -17.20 -7.28 -6.50
CA MET A 1 -15.85 -7.44 -5.93
C MET A 1 -15.56 -6.18 -5.13
N MET A 2 -15.40 -6.29 -3.81
CA MET A 2 -15.01 -5.17 -2.94
C MET A 2 -13.55 -5.38 -2.54
N ILE A 3 -12.73 -4.32 -2.60
CA ILE A 3 -11.32 -4.36 -2.23
C ILE A 3 -11.06 -3.30 -1.17
N ILE A 4 -10.36 -3.67 -0.10
CA ILE A 4 -9.80 -2.73 0.87
C ILE A 4 -8.28 -2.70 0.70
N CYS A 5 -7.74 -1.50 0.47
CA CYS A 5 -6.31 -1.24 0.37
C CYS A 5 -5.78 -0.60 1.65
N ALA A 6 -4.86 -1.25 2.37
CA ALA A 6 -4.23 -0.69 3.57
C ALA A 6 -2.70 -0.82 3.58
N ASP A 7 -2.04 -0.08 4.47
CA ASP A 7 -0.59 0.05 4.60
C ASP A 7 0.11 -1.17 5.24
N GLY A 8 -0.66 -2.16 5.72
CA GLY A 8 -0.14 -3.40 6.26
C GLY A 8 0.12 -3.40 7.76
N LEU A 9 -0.63 -2.57 8.51
CA LEU A 9 -0.66 -2.61 9.97
C LEU A 9 -0.91 -4.03 10.51
N VAL A 10 -0.23 -4.36 11.61
CA VAL A 10 -0.38 -5.65 12.28
C VAL A 10 -1.85 -5.84 12.70
N GLY A 11 -2.45 -6.97 12.37
CA GLY A 11 -3.84 -7.29 12.73
C GLY A 11 -4.91 -6.74 11.76
N ILE A 12 -4.54 -5.91 10.78
CA ILE A 12 -5.54 -5.26 9.91
C ILE A 12 -6.21 -6.24 8.95
N ARG A 13 -5.46 -7.22 8.44
CA ARG A 13 -6.00 -8.26 7.55
C ARG A 13 -7.02 -9.11 8.31
N GLU A 14 -6.67 -9.50 9.53
CA GLU A 14 -7.52 -10.32 10.40
C GLU A 14 -8.81 -9.56 10.78
N ALA A 15 -8.69 -8.28 11.11
CA ALA A 15 -9.84 -7.42 11.40
C ALA A 15 -10.78 -7.26 10.19
N ILE A 16 -10.22 -7.04 8.98
CA ILE A 16 -11.02 -6.91 7.74
C ILE A 16 -11.71 -8.23 7.40
N SER A 17 -11.00 -9.36 7.45
CA SER A 17 -11.61 -10.67 7.18
C SER A 17 -12.72 -11.02 8.17
N THR A 18 -12.66 -10.51 9.40
CA THR A 18 -13.69 -10.70 10.42
C THR A 18 -14.92 -9.81 10.19
N ALA A 19 -14.71 -8.51 9.92
CA ALA A 19 -15.80 -7.55 9.74
C ALA A 19 -16.45 -7.59 8.35
N PHE A 20 -15.64 -7.91 7.32
CA PHE A 20 -16.03 -7.86 5.91
C PHE A 20 -15.56 -9.12 5.16
N PRO A 21 -16.15 -10.30 5.43
CA PRO A 21 -15.65 -11.59 4.93
C PRO A 21 -15.66 -11.74 3.40
N ASN A 22 -16.49 -10.96 2.69
CA ASN A 22 -16.57 -10.96 1.23
C ASN A 22 -15.67 -9.90 0.56
N THR A 23 -14.82 -9.23 1.33
CA THR A 23 -13.93 -8.17 0.85
C THR A 23 -12.51 -8.68 0.71
N GLU A 24 -11.90 -8.42 -0.44
CA GLU A 24 -10.51 -8.77 -0.68
C GLU A 24 -9.60 -7.73 -0.03
N TYR A 25 -8.57 -8.22 0.66
CA TYR A 25 -7.53 -7.37 1.22
C TYR A 25 -6.37 -7.22 0.24
N GLN A 26 -6.05 -5.98 -0.13
CA GLN A 26 -4.87 -5.64 -0.92
C GLN A 26 -3.92 -4.75 -0.10
N ARG A 27 -2.61 -4.97 -0.25
CA ARG A 27 -1.63 -4.01 0.30
C ARG A 27 -1.60 -2.77 -0.61
N CYS A 28 -1.72 -1.60 0.00
CA CYS A 28 -1.81 -0.33 -0.73
C CYS A 28 -0.48 0.01 -1.42
N ILE A 29 -0.47 -0.01 -2.75
CA ILE A 29 0.71 0.33 -3.55
C ILE A 29 1.18 1.77 -3.33
N VAL A 30 0.24 2.71 -3.12
CA VAL A 30 0.56 4.12 -2.82
C VAL A 30 1.35 4.24 -1.53
N HIS A 31 0.95 3.52 -0.47
CA HIS A 31 1.71 3.49 0.77
C HIS A 31 3.07 2.82 0.59
N GLN A 32 3.17 1.74 -0.20
CA GLN A 32 4.45 1.10 -0.50
C GLN A 32 5.40 2.05 -1.23
N VAL A 33 4.97 2.66 -2.34
CA VAL A 33 5.77 3.59 -3.15
C VAL A 33 6.20 4.80 -2.32
N ARG A 34 5.31 5.38 -1.51
CA ARG A 34 5.69 6.48 -0.60
C ARG A 34 6.72 6.04 0.44
N ASN A 35 6.58 4.83 0.99
CA ASN A 35 7.53 4.31 1.98
C ASN A 35 8.89 3.93 1.38
N THR A 36 8.97 3.61 0.09
CA THR A 36 10.25 3.34 -0.59
C THR A 36 10.92 4.64 -1.02
N LEU A 37 10.17 5.56 -1.64
CA LEU A 37 10.68 6.85 -2.11
C LEU A 37 11.25 7.73 -0.99
N LYS A 38 10.86 7.51 0.28
CA LYS A 38 11.44 8.27 1.42
C LYS A 38 12.96 8.10 1.54
N TYR A 39 13.52 7.00 1.03
CA TYR A 39 14.96 6.72 1.04
C TYR A 39 15.68 7.20 -0.24
N VAL A 40 14.94 7.73 -1.21
CA VAL A 40 15.49 8.26 -2.47
C VAL A 40 15.83 9.74 -2.29
N ALA A 41 16.95 10.16 -2.88
CA ALA A 41 17.35 11.57 -2.92
C ALA A 41 16.31 12.39 -3.71
N ASP A 42 16.02 13.61 -3.28
CA ASP A 42 14.92 14.41 -3.86
C ASP A 42 15.04 14.61 -5.37
N LYS A 43 16.28 14.79 -5.85
CA LYS A 43 16.61 14.91 -7.28
C LYS A 43 16.22 13.69 -8.14
N ASP A 44 16.20 12.49 -7.56
CA ASP A 44 15.95 11.23 -8.26
C ASP A 44 14.51 10.73 -8.00
N ARG A 45 13.79 11.33 -7.04
CA ARG A 45 12.44 10.87 -6.62
C ARG A 45 11.43 10.81 -7.75
N LYS A 46 11.47 11.78 -8.68
CA LYS A 46 10.52 11.84 -9.78
C LYS A 46 10.73 10.68 -10.75
N GLU A 47 11.98 10.43 -11.12
CA GLU A 47 12.35 9.33 -12.02
C GLU A 47 12.00 7.97 -11.40
N GLU A 48 12.36 7.78 -10.12
CA GLU A 48 12.03 6.55 -9.38
C GLU A 48 10.51 6.38 -9.20
N MET A 49 9.76 7.47 -9.03
CA MET A 49 8.29 7.44 -8.95
C MET A 49 7.68 7.04 -10.29
N ASP A 50 8.14 7.64 -11.40
CA ASP A 50 7.64 7.34 -12.74
C ASP A 50 7.95 5.88 -13.15
N TYR A 51 9.02 5.28 -12.63
CA TYR A 51 9.29 3.84 -12.79
C TYR A 51 8.39 2.94 -11.94
N ALA A 52 8.00 3.40 -10.74
CA ALA A 52 7.29 2.60 -9.75
C ALA A 52 5.75 2.61 -9.89
N THR A 53 5.21 3.40 -10.82
CA THR A 53 3.76 3.57 -11.07
C THR A 53 3.38 3.17 -12.48
#